data_AF-A0A0G1GC53-F1
#
_entry.id   AF-A0A0G1GC53-F1
#
_cell.length_a   1.000
_cell.length_b   1.000
_cell.length_c   1.000
_cell.angle_alpha   90.00
_cell.angle_beta   90.00
_cell.angle_gamma   90.00
#
_symmetry.space_group_name_H-M   'P 1'
#
loop_
_entity.id
_entity.type
_entity.pdbx_description
1 polymer ?
#
loop_
_entity_poly.entity_id
_entity_poly.type
_entity_poly.pdbx_seq_one_letter_code
_entity_poly.pdbx_strand_id
1 'polypeptide(L)'
;MKLKLLLTLLTFLIPLQLLARTENPEIRVFDFEGTLLKTISLKNYGWTQTGDIKVADLGTDGVPEIILSAPAGAKPYIKIYRLDGSPINELLIYPEAYLGGINLEIADLDQDGYKEIITGATFGGGPHVIILDSQGQV
;
A
#
# COMPACT_ATOMS: atom_id res chain seq x y z
N MET A 1 -4.37 45.21 -52.76
CA MET A 1 -3.06 45.37 -52.09
C MET A 1 -2.95 44.27 -51.04
N LYS A 2 -1.78 43.62 -50.99
CA LYS A 2 -1.46 42.32 -50.39
C LYS A 2 -1.83 42.15 -48.90
N LEU A 3 -2.27 40.95 -48.49
CA LEU A 3 -1.55 40.14 -47.51
C LEU A 3 -1.93 38.65 -47.61
N LYS A 4 -0.94 37.82 -47.99
CA LYS A 4 -0.94 36.36 -47.77
C LYS A 4 -0.52 36.11 -46.32
N LEU A 5 -1.20 35.23 -45.60
CA LEU A 5 -0.64 34.50 -44.46
C LEU A 5 -1.42 33.17 -44.34
N LEU A 6 -0.99 32.14 -45.07
CA LEU A 6 -0.10 31.06 -44.61
C LEU A 6 -0.82 30.06 -43.68
N LEU A 7 -1.47 29.09 -44.32
CA LEU A 7 -1.84 27.80 -43.74
C LEU A 7 -0.55 26.96 -43.61
N THR A 8 0.05 26.90 -42.42
CA THR A 8 1.02 25.84 -42.09
C THR A 8 1.05 25.59 -40.60
N LEU A 9 1.04 24.30 -40.28
CA LEU A 9 1.41 23.67 -39.03
C LEU A 9 0.33 23.65 -37.95
N LEU A 10 -0.52 22.61 -38.09
CA LEU A 10 -1.12 21.83 -37.02
C LEU A 10 -0.01 21.36 -36.04
N THR A 11 0.60 22.27 -35.30
CA THR A 11 1.53 21.95 -34.23
C THR A 11 0.72 21.45 -33.04
N PHE A 12 0.74 20.13 -32.83
CA PHE A 12 0.85 19.54 -31.50
C PHE A 12 -0.13 20.10 -30.45
N LEU A 13 -1.42 20.04 -30.77
CA LEU A 13 -2.47 20.15 -29.75
C LEU A 13 -2.91 18.77 -29.28
N ILE A 14 -1.95 17.91 -28.93
CA ILE A 14 -2.22 17.03 -27.79
C ILE A 14 -1.64 17.82 -26.64
N PRO A 15 -2.44 18.54 -25.82
CA PRO A 15 -1.94 18.82 -24.51
C PRO A 15 -1.59 17.45 -23.95
N LEU A 16 -0.30 17.21 -23.70
CA LEU A 16 0.12 16.22 -22.74
C LEU A 16 -0.40 16.75 -21.40
N GLN A 17 -1.72 16.67 -21.22
CA GLN A 17 -2.27 16.30 -19.95
C GLN A 17 -1.63 14.94 -19.74
N LEU A 18 -0.45 14.97 -19.12
CA LEU A 18 -0.19 14.06 -18.03
C LEU A 18 -1.43 14.22 -17.13
N LEU A 19 -2.52 13.55 -17.51
CA LEU A 19 -3.51 13.11 -16.58
C LEU A 19 -2.62 12.31 -15.67
N ALA A 20 -2.23 12.93 -14.55
CA ALA A 20 -1.80 12.18 -13.39
C ALA A 20 -2.86 11.11 -13.33
N ARG A 21 -2.49 9.90 -13.75
CA ARG A 21 -3.39 8.77 -13.74
C ARG A 21 -3.56 8.63 -12.24
N THR A 22 -4.60 9.24 -11.69
CA THR A 22 -5.07 9.01 -10.34
C THR A 22 -5.63 7.60 -10.40
N GLU A 23 -4.73 6.66 -10.64
CA GLU A 23 -4.92 5.25 -10.37
C GLU A 23 -5.30 5.26 -8.91
N ASN A 24 -6.52 4.87 -8.63
CA ASN A 24 -6.83 4.50 -7.26
C ASN A 24 -5.81 3.42 -6.91
N PRO A 25 -5.04 3.56 -5.82
CA PRO A 25 -4.10 2.53 -5.47
C PRO A 25 -4.84 1.19 -5.40
N GLU A 26 -4.25 0.16 -5.98
CA GLU A 26 -4.85 -1.16 -6.05
C GLU A 26 -3.81 -2.22 -5.75
N ILE A 27 -4.24 -3.26 -5.05
CA ILE A 27 -3.45 -4.49 -4.92
C ILE A 27 -3.92 -5.40 -6.02
N ARG A 28 -2.96 -5.96 -6.76
CA ARG A 28 -3.22 -6.94 -7.81
C ARG A 28 -2.61 -8.26 -7.39
N VAL A 29 -3.45 -9.28 -7.29
CA VAL A 29 -3.05 -10.64 -6.95
C VAL A 29 -2.98 -11.43 -8.24
N PHE A 30 -1.84 -12.06 -8.50
CA PHE A 30 -1.59 -12.87 -9.67
C PHE A 30 -1.32 -14.32 -9.26
N ASP A 31 -1.64 -15.28 -10.12
CA ASP A 31 -1.09 -16.63 -9.99
C ASP A 31 0.37 -16.69 -10.46
N PHE A 32 0.98 -17.88 -10.38
CA PHE A 32 2.36 -18.12 -10.79
C PHE A 32 2.58 -18.00 -12.31
N GLU A 33 1.49 -18.05 -13.10
CA GLU A 33 1.51 -17.89 -14.56
C GLU A 33 1.38 -16.41 -14.97
N GLY A 34 1.13 -15.51 -14.01
CA GLY A 34 0.94 -14.08 -14.22
C GLY A 34 -0.50 -13.70 -14.57
N THR A 35 -1.47 -14.62 -14.44
CA THR A 35 -2.88 -14.32 -14.61
C THR A 35 -3.39 -13.51 -13.42
N LEU A 36 -4.09 -12.40 -13.69
CA LEU A 36 -4.71 -11.59 -12.64
C LEU A 36 -5.88 -12.36 -12.01
N LEU A 37 -5.75 -12.70 -10.72
CA LEU A 37 -6.79 -13.36 -9.94
C LEU A 37 -7.72 -12.36 -9.25
N LYS A 38 -7.16 -11.25 -8.76
CA LYS A 38 -7.90 -10.27 -7.96
C LYS A 38 -7.33 -8.87 -8.09
N THR A 39 -8.22 -7.88 -8.03
CA THR A 39 -7.89 -6.48 -7.78
C THR A 39 -8.61 -6.01 -6.53
N ILE A 40 -7.89 -5.45 -5.57
CA ILE A 40 -8.42 -4.87 -4.33
C ILE A 40 -8.20 -3.37 -4.39
N SER A 41 -9.29 -2.58 -4.34
CA SER A 41 -9.19 -1.12 -4.41
C SER A 41 -8.87 -0.52 -3.04
N LEU A 42 -7.86 0.35 -3.00
CA LEU A 42 -7.42 1.11 -1.83
C LEU A 42 -7.92 2.57 -1.88
N LYS A 43 -8.90 2.87 -2.76
CA LYS A 43 -9.39 4.21 -3.08
C LYS A 43 -9.78 5.06 -1.85
N ASN A 44 -10.28 4.41 -0.81
CA ASN A 44 -10.79 5.10 0.38
C ASN A 44 -9.69 5.46 1.40
N TYR A 45 -8.42 5.06 1.17
CA TYR A 45 -7.35 5.31 2.14
C TYR A 45 -6.66 6.66 1.99
N GLY A 46 -6.96 7.41 0.93
CA GLY A 46 -6.29 8.69 0.66
C GLY A 46 -4.79 8.54 0.37
N TRP A 47 -4.32 7.30 0.24
CA TRP A 47 -2.97 6.99 -0.18
C TRP A 47 -2.86 7.24 -1.68
N THR A 48 -1.75 7.81 -2.12
CA THR A 48 -1.42 7.94 -3.55
C THR A 48 -0.52 6.81 -4.03
N GLN A 49 0.00 6.02 -3.10
CA GLN A 49 0.90 4.89 -3.26
C GLN A 49 0.78 3.99 -2.03
N THR A 50 1.09 2.70 -2.13
CA THR A 50 1.15 1.81 -0.96
C THR A 50 2.49 1.96 -0.24
N GLY A 51 2.52 1.72 1.08
CA GLY A 51 3.76 1.36 1.75
C GLY A 51 4.17 -0.07 1.41
N ASP A 52 4.81 -0.74 2.36
CA ASP A 52 5.15 -2.16 2.23
C ASP A 52 3.92 -3.07 2.22
N ILE A 53 4.03 -4.23 1.54
CA ILE A 53 3.01 -5.27 1.44
C ILE A 53 3.62 -6.60 1.86
N LYS A 54 2.97 -7.30 2.79
CA LYS A 54 3.30 -8.68 3.17
C LYS A 54 2.09 -9.59 3.00
N VAL A 55 2.36 -10.86 2.74
CA VAL A 55 1.35 -11.92 2.68
C VAL A 55 1.78 -13.02 3.63
N ALA A 56 0.93 -13.33 4.61
CA ALA A 56 1.23 -14.32 5.62
C ALA A 56 -0.06 -14.84 6.25
N ASP A 57 -0.07 -16.13 6.60
CA ASP A 57 -1.12 -16.72 7.42
C ASP A 57 -0.89 -16.30 8.88
N LEU A 58 -1.70 -15.35 9.35
CA LEU A 58 -1.70 -14.84 10.72
C LEU A 58 -2.66 -15.67 11.60
N GLY A 59 -3.75 -16.18 11.02
CA GLY A 59 -4.77 -16.95 11.73
C GLY A 59 -4.44 -18.42 11.96
N THR A 60 -3.37 -18.94 11.34
CA THR A 60 -2.97 -20.36 11.32
C THR A 60 -4.02 -21.30 10.73
N ASP A 61 -4.91 -20.78 9.87
CA ASP A 61 -5.99 -21.55 9.23
C ASP A 61 -5.59 -22.10 7.84
N GLY A 62 -4.35 -21.84 7.42
CA GLY A 62 -3.82 -22.22 6.11
C GLY A 62 -4.20 -21.26 4.99
N VAL A 63 -4.92 -20.17 5.27
CA VAL A 63 -5.27 -19.13 4.32
C VAL A 63 -4.49 -17.87 4.67
N PRO A 64 -3.65 -17.34 3.78
CA PRO A 64 -2.85 -16.17 4.11
C PRO A 64 -3.66 -14.86 4.02
N GLU A 65 -3.32 -13.91 4.88
CA GLU A 65 -3.79 -12.53 4.84
C GLU A 65 -2.86 -11.62 4.06
N ILE A 66 -3.38 -10.46 3.64
CA ILE A 66 -2.62 -9.36 3.06
C ILE A 66 -2.47 -8.27 4.12
N ILE A 67 -1.23 -7.91 4.43
CA ILE A 67 -0.89 -6.85 5.38
C ILE A 67 -0.28 -5.69 4.60
N LEU A 68 -0.86 -4.52 4.76
CA LEU A 68 -0.42 -3.27 4.13
C LEU A 68 0.05 -2.32 5.19
N SER A 69 1.05 -1.53 4.84
CA SER A 69 1.53 -0.44 5.69
C SER A 69 1.38 0.92 5.01
N ALA A 70 1.30 1.95 5.83
CA ALA A 70 1.24 3.31 5.37
C ALA A 70 2.53 3.73 4.65
N PRO A 71 2.42 4.35 3.46
CA PRO A 71 3.56 5.00 2.82
C PRO A 71 3.98 6.26 3.60
N ALA A 72 5.16 6.80 3.28
CA ALA A 72 5.55 8.14 3.71
C ALA A 72 4.50 9.19 3.30
N GLY A 73 4.19 10.12 4.20
CA GLY A 73 3.19 11.17 4.02
C GLY A 73 1.77 10.78 4.44
N ALA A 74 1.50 9.51 4.74
CA ALA A 74 0.22 9.05 5.27
C ALA A 74 0.26 8.85 6.79
N LYS A 75 -0.92 8.87 7.42
CA LYS A 75 -1.04 8.47 8.83
C LYS A 75 -0.56 7.02 9.01
N PRO A 76 0.11 6.69 10.13
CA PRO A 76 0.90 5.47 10.26
C PRO A 76 0.03 4.28 10.67
N TYR A 77 -0.89 3.91 9.78
CA TYR A 77 -1.75 2.74 9.93
C TYR A 77 -1.16 1.53 9.21
N ILE A 78 -1.33 0.35 9.79
CA ILE A 78 -1.32 -0.91 9.05
C ILE A 78 -2.75 -1.38 8.85
N LYS A 79 -2.96 -2.13 7.77
CA LYS A 79 -4.28 -2.66 7.39
C LYS A 79 -4.15 -4.12 7.00
N ILE A 80 -5.08 -4.95 7.47
CA ILE A 80 -5.08 -6.39 7.25
C ILE A 80 -6.33 -6.77 6.47
N TYR A 81 -6.18 -7.55 5.42
CA TYR A 81 -7.25 -8.03 4.55
C TYR A 81 -7.18 -9.54 4.35
N ARG A 82 -8.32 -10.16 4.08
CA ARG A 82 -8.36 -11.46 3.42
C ARG A 82 -7.97 -11.33 1.95
N LEU A 83 -7.59 -12.44 1.32
CA LEU A 83 -7.32 -12.49 -0.13
C LEU A 83 -8.50 -12.07 -1.01
N ASP A 84 -9.73 -12.16 -0.50
CA ASP A 84 -10.91 -11.70 -1.21
C ASP A 84 -11.10 -10.18 -1.19
N GLY A 85 -10.29 -9.46 -0.41
CA GLY A 85 -10.35 -8.02 -0.21
C GLY A 85 -11.22 -7.57 0.97
N SER A 86 -11.82 -8.48 1.72
CA SER A 86 -12.55 -8.12 2.94
C SER A 86 -11.60 -7.62 4.04
N PRO A 87 -11.92 -6.51 4.73
CA PRO A 87 -11.09 -5.99 5.79
C PRO A 87 -11.16 -6.90 7.03
N ILE A 88 -10.02 -7.07 7.69
CA ILE A 88 -9.89 -7.76 8.98
C ILE A 88 -9.64 -6.74 10.08
N ASN A 89 -8.60 -5.91 9.94
CA ASN A 89 -8.21 -4.94 10.96
C ASN A 89 -7.53 -3.69 10.37
N GLU A 90 -7.54 -2.60 11.14
CA GLU A 90 -6.82 -1.36 10.88
C GLU A 90 -6.24 -0.84 12.19
N LEU A 91 -4.92 -0.65 12.23
CA LEU A 91 -4.20 -0.41 13.49
C LEU A 91 -3.30 0.81 13.33
N LEU A 92 -3.44 1.78 14.24
CA LEU A 92 -2.53 2.91 14.35
C LEU A 92 -1.26 2.46 15.08
N ILE A 93 -0.13 2.45 14.39
CA ILE A 93 1.12 1.89 14.93
C ILE A 93 1.96 2.92 15.66
N TYR A 94 2.08 4.11 15.08
CA TYR A 94 2.85 5.23 15.62
C TYR A 94 1.90 6.40 15.91
N PRO A 95 2.33 7.43 16.69
CA PRO A 95 1.51 8.62 16.92
C PRO A 95 1.01 9.21 15.60
N GLU A 96 -0.25 9.68 15.55
CA GLU A 96 -0.86 10.14 14.28
C GLU A 96 -0.08 11.24 13.55
N ALA A 97 0.71 12.04 14.28
CA ALA A 97 1.55 13.09 13.71
C ALA A 97 2.80 12.54 13.00
N TYR A 98 3.14 11.26 13.18
CA TYR A 98 4.24 10.62 12.49
C TYR A 98 3.82 10.21 11.07
N LEU A 99 4.50 10.77 10.07
CA LEU A 99 4.19 10.57 8.65
C LEU A 99 5.39 9.99 7.88
N GLY A 100 6.34 9.36 8.57
CA GLY A 100 7.53 8.81 7.93
C GLY A 100 7.25 7.61 7.03
N GLY A 101 6.19 6.86 7.32
CA GLY A 101 5.88 5.57 6.71
C GLY A 101 6.31 4.41 7.60
N ILE A 102 5.98 3.19 7.18
CA ILE A 102 6.22 1.98 7.97
C ILE A 102 6.83 0.89 7.05
N ASN A 103 7.84 0.18 7.55
CA ASN A 103 8.29 -1.10 6.98
C ASN A 103 7.67 -2.26 7.76
N LEU A 104 7.39 -3.37 7.08
CA LEU A 104 6.80 -4.56 7.67
C LEU A 104 7.75 -5.75 7.60
N GLU A 105 7.65 -6.63 8.60
CA GLU A 105 8.08 -8.01 8.51
C GLU A 105 7.12 -8.91 9.28
N ILE A 106 7.00 -10.17 8.87
CA ILE A 106 6.13 -11.15 9.53
C ILE A 106 6.97 -12.37 9.90
N ALA A 107 7.00 -12.75 11.16
CA ALA A 107 7.73 -13.92 11.64
C ALA A 107 7.15 -14.43 12.96
N ASP A 108 7.25 -15.74 13.17
CA ASP A 108 7.08 -16.37 14.48
C ASP A 108 8.39 -16.18 15.27
N LEU A 109 8.40 -15.24 16.20
CA LEU A 109 9.58 -14.83 16.97
C LEU A 109 9.72 -15.60 18.28
N ASP A 110 8.61 -16.04 18.86
CA ASP A 110 8.60 -16.74 20.15
C ASP A 110 8.41 -18.27 20.02
N GLN A 111 8.22 -18.76 18.79
CA GLN A 111 8.08 -20.17 18.42
C GLN A 111 6.81 -20.81 18.98
N ASP A 112 5.73 -20.03 19.16
CA ASP A 112 4.43 -20.54 19.60
C ASP A 112 3.55 -21.06 18.44
N GLY A 113 3.98 -20.85 17.19
CA GLY A 113 3.30 -21.27 15.98
C GLY A 113 2.37 -20.20 15.38
N TYR A 114 2.18 -19.06 16.05
CA TYR A 114 1.57 -17.86 15.52
C TYR A 114 2.66 -16.92 14.99
N LYS A 115 2.31 -16.05 14.04
CA LYS A 115 3.28 -15.08 13.50
C LYS A 115 2.97 -13.69 14.04
N GLU A 116 4.01 -12.98 14.41
CA GLU A 116 3.95 -11.59 14.85
C GLU A 116 4.09 -10.65 13.66
N ILE A 117 3.48 -9.47 13.80
CA ILE A 117 3.65 -8.36 12.89
C ILE A 117 4.73 -7.44 13.44
N ILE A 118 5.83 -7.32 12.72
CA ILE A 118 6.96 -6.48 13.09
C ILE A 118 6.90 -5.23 12.24
N THR A 119 6.92 -4.07 12.89
CA THR A 119 6.86 -2.78 12.22
C THR A 119 8.09 -1.95 12.55
N GLY A 120 8.66 -1.30 11.54
CA GLY A 120 9.77 -0.37 11.69
C GLY A 120 9.36 1.04 11.24
N ALA A 121 9.64 2.04 12.07
CA ALA A 121 9.51 3.43 11.67
C ALA A 121 10.59 3.77 10.63
N THR A 122 10.18 4.39 9.53
CA THR A 122 11.09 4.75 8.44
C THR A 122 11.60 6.20 8.63
N PHE A 123 11.41 7.09 7.66
CA PHE A 123 11.96 8.44 7.65
C PHE A 123 11.56 9.23 8.90
N GLY A 124 12.56 9.78 9.60
CA GLY A 124 12.34 10.64 10.77
C GLY A 124 11.80 9.93 12.03
N GLY A 125 11.64 8.61 12.02
CA GLY A 125 11.11 7.85 13.17
C GLY A 125 12.17 7.41 14.19
N GLY A 126 13.45 7.43 13.81
CA GLY A 126 14.53 6.85 14.61
C GLY A 126 14.50 5.31 14.61
N PRO A 127 15.33 4.64 15.43
CA PRO A 127 15.38 3.18 15.52
C PRO A 127 14.20 2.63 16.34
N HIS A 128 12.96 2.93 15.92
CA HIS A 128 11.74 2.54 16.62
C HIS A 128 11.10 1.33 15.92
N VAL A 129 10.92 0.25 16.69
CA VAL A 129 10.30 -0.99 16.25
C VAL A 129 9.16 -1.32 17.21
N ILE A 130 8.01 -1.74 16.66
CA ILE A 130 6.88 -2.25 17.41
C ILE A 130 6.56 -3.65 16.87
N ILE A 131 6.42 -4.60 17.79
CA ILE A 131 6.00 -5.97 17.52
C ILE A 131 4.56 -6.10 18.00
N LEU A 132 3.72 -6.73 17.19
CA LEU A 132 2.34 -7.05 17.52
C LEU A 132 2.13 -8.55 17.41
N ASP A 133 1.26 -9.10 18.25
CA ASP A 133 0.72 -10.46 18.08
C ASP A 133 -0.09 -10.59 16.78
N SER A 134 -0.51 -11.82 16.48
CA SER A 134 -1.31 -12.14 15.29
C SER A 134 -2.69 -11.46 15.27
N GLN A 135 -3.17 -10.92 16.40
CA GLN A 135 -4.42 -10.15 16.50
C GLN A 135 -4.17 -8.63 16.40
N GLY A 136 -2.92 -8.18 16.41
CA GLY A 136 -2.54 -6.78 16.32
C GLY A 136 -2.41 -6.07 17.67
N GLN A 137 -2.17 -6.80 18.76
CA GLN A 137 -1.93 -6.25 20.10
C GLN A 137 -0.43 -6.25 20.41
N VAL A 138 0.03 -5.27 21.21
CA VAL A 138 1.43 -5.14 21.66
C VAL A 138 1.69 -6.02 22.87
#